data_AF-A0A5U2XW47-F1
#
_entry.id   AF-A0A5U2XW47-F1
#
_cell.length_a   1.000
_cell.length_b   1.000
_cell.length_c   1.000
_cell.angle_alpha   90.00
_cell.angle_beta   90.00
_cell.angle_gamma   90.00
#
_symmetry.space_group_name_H-M   'P 1'
#
loop_
_entity.id
_entity.type
_entity.pdbx_description
1 polymer ?
#
loop_
_entity_poly.entity_id
_entity_poly.type
_entity_poly.pdbx_seq_one_letter_code
_entity_poly.pdbx_strand_id
1 'polypeptide(L)'
;MFILETLNFVVDILKVPSVLVGLIALIGLVAQKKAFSDVVKGTIKTILGFIVLGGGATVLVGSLNPLGGMFEHAFNIQGIIPNNEAIVSIALEKYGASTALIMAFGMVANIVVARFTRLKYIFLTGHHTFYMACMIGVILTVAGFEGVGLVFTGSLILGLVMAFFPALAQRYMRRITGTDDIAFGHFGTLGYVLSGWIGSLCGKGSRSTEEMNLPKNLSFLRDSSISISLTMMIIYLIMAVSAGREYVEATFSGGQNYLVYAIIMAITFAAGVFIILQGVRLILAEIVPAFTGFSEKLVPNARPALDCPVVYPYAPNAVLIGFLFSFLGGLVGLFLLGQMKLVLILPGVVPHFFTGATAGVFGNATGGRRGAMIGA
;
A
#
# COMPACT_ATOMS: atom_id res chain seq x y z
N MET A 1 -2.47 -42.82 -18.07
CA MET A 1 -3.54 -41.85 -18.35
C MET A 1 -4.07 -41.25 -17.05
N PHE A 2 -4.69 -42.04 -16.16
CA PHE A 2 -5.17 -41.57 -14.84
C PHE A 2 -4.12 -40.87 -13.94
N ILE A 3 -2.89 -41.40 -13.88
CA ILE A 3 -1.80 -40.77 -13.10
C ILE A 3 -1.42 -39.41 -13.70
N LEU A 4 -1.38 -39.29 -15.03
CA LEU A 4 -1.04 -38.04 -15.72
C LEU A 4 -2.17 -37.02 -15.56
N GLU A 5 -3.43 -37.45 -15.63
CA GLU A 5 -4.61 -36.60 -15.36
C GLU A 5 -4.67 -36.14 -13.91
N THR A 6 -4.37 -37.02 -12.96
CA THR A 6 -4.31 -36.66 -11.53
C THR A 6 -3.17 -35.69 -11.26
N LEU A 7 -2.01 -35.91 -11.88
CA LEU A 7 -0.85 -35.02 -11.75
C LEU A 7 -1.14 -33.65 -12.38
N ASN A 8 -1.74 -33.63 -13.57
CA ASN A 8 -2.17 -32.40 -14.24
C ASN A 8 -3.23 -31.66 -13.42
N PHE A 9 -4.20 -32.36 -12.84
CA PHE A 9 -5.20 -31.79 -11.95
C PHE A 9 -4.58 -31.13 -10.72
N VAL A 10 -3.64 -31.81 -10.05
CA VAL A 10 -2.92 -31.24 -8.90
C VAL A 10 -2.07 -30.04 -9.33
N VAL A 11 -1.37 -30.14 -10.46
CA VAL A 11 -0.57 -29.03 -11.02
C VAL A 11 -1.46 -27.84 -11.37
N ASP A 12 -2.63 -28.06 -11.95
CA ASP A 12 -3.56 -27.00 -12.34
C ASP A 12 -4.19 -26.33 -11.11
N ILE A 13 -4.50 -27.08 -10.05
CA ILE A 13 -4.88 -26.51 -8.75
C ILE A 13 -3.77 -25.60 -8.20
N LEU A 14 -2.51 -26.07 -8.25
CA LEU A 14 -1.36 -25.33 -7.71
C LEU A 14 -0.97 -24.12 -8.57
N LYS A 15 -1.35 -24.09 -9.85
CA LYS A 15 -1.17 -22.94 -10.75
C LYS A 15 -2.11 -21.79 -10.43
N VAL A 16 -3.23 -22.03 -9.73
CA VAL A 16 -4.18 -20.97 -9.35
C VAL A 16 -3.67 -20.27 -8.08
N PRO A 17 -3.24 -18.99 -8.15
CA PRO A 17 -2.61 -18.32 -7.01
C PRO A 17 -3.53 -18.28 -5.77
N SER A 18 -4.82 -18.02 -5.97
CA SER A 18 -5.80 -17.96 -4.87
C SER A 18 -5.88 -19.27 -4.09
N VAL A 19 -5.88 -20.41 -4.79
CA VAL A 19 -5.92 -21.74 -4.18
C VAL A 19 -4.63 -22.06 -3.46
N LEU A 20 -3.49 -21.74 -4.06
CA LEU A 20 -2.19 -21.94 -3.44
C LEU A 20 -2.04 -21.16 -2.13
N VAL A 21 -2.49 -19.89 -2.08
CA VAL A 21 -2.46 -19.12 -0.83
C VAL A 21 -3.47 -19.65 0.19
N GLY A 22 -4.62 -20.14 -0.27
CA GLY A 22 -5.56 -20.90 0.57
C GLY A 22 -4.89 -22.11 1.25
N LEU A 23 -4.12 -22.90 0.50
CA LEU A 23 -3.39 -24.05 1.04
C LEU A 23 -2.31 -23.64 2.06
N ILE A 24 -1.63 -22.52 1.84
CA ILE A 24 -0.67 -21.98 2.82
C ILE A 24 -1.40 -21.62 4.11
N ALA A 25 -2.56 -20.95 4.02
CA ALA A 25 -3.38 -20.64 5.19
C ALA A 25 -3.88 -21.91 5.89
N LEU A 26 -4.32 -22.93 5.15
CA LEU A 26 -4.71 -24.24 5.67
C LEU A 26 -3.58 -24.85 6.51
N ILE A 27 -2.38 -24.99 5.92
CA ILE A 27 -1.21 -25.56 6.58
C ILE A 27 -0.87 -24.75 7.84
N GLY A 28 -0.88 -23.42 7.74
CA GLY A 28 -0.64 -22.52 8.86
C GLY A 28 -1.64 -22.71 9.99
N LEU A 29 -2.93 -22.82 9.70
CA LEU A 29 -3.99 -22.99 10.72
C LEU A 29 -3.97 -24.40 11.34
N VAL A 30 -3.66 -25.43 10.57
CA VAL A 30 -3.47 -26.81 11.05
C VAL A 30 -2.25 -26.90 11.98
N ALA A 31 -1.13 -26.29 11.61
CA ALA A 31 0.08 -26.26 12.44
C ALA A 31 -0.16 -25.59 13.80
N GLN A 32 -1.09 -24.62 13.84
CA GLN A 32 -1.53 -23.96 15.07
C GLN A 32 -2.55 -24.77 15.90
N LYS A 33 -2.95 -25.95 15.43
CA LYS A 33 -3.96 -26.80 16.07
C LYS A 33 -5.30 -26.07 16.27
N LYS A 34 -5.70 -25.23 15.32
CA LYS A 34 -7.02 -24.58 15.31
C LYS A 34 -8.13 -25.62 15.12
N ALA A 35 -9.34 -25.29 15.57
CA ALA A 35 -10.49 -26.15 15.37
C ALA A 35 -10.78 -26.35 13.87
N PHE A 36 -11.29 -27.52 13.49
CA PHE A 36 -11.58 -27.85 12.09
C PHE A 36 -12.44 -26.78 11.40
N SER A 37 -13.45 -26.24 12.10
CA SER A 37 -14.30 -25.16 11.57
C SER A 37 -13.49 -23.91 11.21
N ASP A 38 -12.51 -23.54 12.04
CA ASP A 38 -11.67 -22.36 11.82
C ASP A 38 -10.67 -22.60 10.68
N VAL A 39 -10.10 -23.81 10.58
CA VAL A 39 -9.22 -24.20 9.47
C VAL A 39 -9.96 -24.08 8.13
N VAL A 40 -11.17 -24.63 8.04
CA VAL A 40 -11.98 -24.57 6.82
C VAL A 40 -12.37 -23.12 6.49
N LYS A 41 -12.88 -22.36 7.47
CA LYS A 41 -13.25 -20.96 7.28
C LYS A 41 -12.07 -20.11 6.82
N GLY A 42 -10.91 -20.25 7.45
CA GLY A 42 -9.74 -19.45 7.12
C GLY A 42 -9.16 -19.78 5.75
N THR A 43 -9.15 -21.07 5.38
CA THR A 43 -8.74 -21.51 4.04
C THR A 43 -9.64 -20.92 2.96
N ILE A 44 -10.96 -21.06 3.10
CA ILE A 44 -11.93 -20.58 2.11
C ILE A 44 -11.91 -19.05 2.01
N LYS A 45 -11.87 -18.34 3.15
CA LYS A 45 -11.80 -16.87 3.16
C LYS A 45 -10.53 -16.33 2.53
N THR A 46 -9.40 -17.03 2.69
CA THR A 46 -8.15 -16.66 2.03
C THR A 46 -8.28 -16.77 0.51
N ILE A 47 -8.85 -17.87 0.00
CA ILE A 47 -9.13 -18.05 -1.43
C ILE A 47 -10.09 -16.96 -1.93
N LEU A 48 -11.19 -16.76 -1.22
CA LEU A 48 -12.20 -15.74 -1.53
C LEU A 48 -11.59 -14.35 -1.56
N GLY A 49 -10.74 -14.01 -0.59
CA GLY A 49 -10.06 -12.72 -0.54
C GLY A 49 -9.17 -12.46 -1.74
N PHE A 50 -8.47 -13.48 -2.25
CA PHE A 50 -7.72 -13.37 -3.51
C PHE A 50 -8.61 -13.18 -4.74
N ILE A 51 -9.77 -13.85 -4.79
CA ILE A 51 -10.73 -13.69 -5.89
C ILE A 51 -11.33 -12.28 -5.87
N VAL A 52 -11.72 -11.78 -4.70
CA VAL A 52 -12.21 -10.41 -4.51
C VAL A 52 -11.14 -9.39 -4.91
N LEU A 53 -9.89 -9.62 -4.51
CA LEU A 53 -8.74 -8.79 -4.92
C LEU A 53 -8.62 -8.73 -6.44
N GLY A 54 -8.64 -9.88 -7.13
CA GLY A 54 -8.60 -9.93 -8.59
C GLY A 54 -9.77 -9.21 -9.25
N GLY A 55 -10.99 -9.36 -8.72
CA GLY A 55 -12.16 -8.62 -9.21
C GLY A 55 -12.01 -7.10 -9.06
N GLY A 56 -11.50 -6.64 -7.93
CA GLY A 56 -11.21 -5.22 -7.70
C GLY A 56 -10.13 -4.68 -8.63
N ALA A 57 -9.12 -5.49 -8.94
CA ALA A 57 -8.06 -5.16 -9.90
C ALA A 57 -8.61 -4.94 -11.31
N THR A 58 -9.51 -5.80 -11.78
CA THR A 58 -10.18 -5.62 -13.08
C THR A 58 -10.95 -4.31 -13.15
N VAL A 59 -11.73 -3.99 -12.12
CA VAL A 59 -12.47 -2.72 -12.02
C VAL A 59 -11.50 -1.53 -12.04
N LEU A 60 -10.42 -1.62 -11.26
CA LEU A 60 -9.43 -0.55 -11.15
C LEU A 60 -8.66 -0.34 -12.46
N VAL A 61 -8.16 -1.39 -13.09
CA VAL A 61 -7.44 -1.31 -14.38
C VAL A 61 -8.37 -0.81 -15.49
N GLY A 62 -9.62 -1.28 -15.50
CA GLY A 62 -10.65 -0.76 -16.40
C GLY A 62 -10.90 0.75 -16.22
N SER A 63 -10.65 1.28 -15.02
CA SER A 63 -10.68 2.71 -14.72
C SER A 63 -9.36 3.45 -14.84
N LEU A 64 -8.27 2.80 -15.22
CA LEU A 64 -7.00 3.46 -15.50
C LEU A 64 -6.73 3.55 -17.01
N ASN A 65 -7.17 2.56 -17.78
CA ASN A 65 -6.92 2.53 -19.23
C ASN A 65 -7.50 3.77 -19.96
N PRO A 66 -8.75 4.20 -19.72
CA PRO A 66 -9.29 5.41 -20.37
C PRO A 66 -8.54 6.67 -19.94
N LEU A 67 -8.12 6.76 -18.68
CA LEU A 67 -7.35 7.88 -18.18
C LEU A 67 -5.97 7.97 -18.84
N GLY A 68 -5.29 6.82 -18.99
CA GLY A 68 -4.03 6.72 -19.71
C GLY A 68 -4.16 7.15 -21.17
N GLY A 69 -5.21 6.71 -21.87
CA GLY A 69 -5.47 7.09 -23.25
C GLY A 69 -5.80 8.58 -23.41
N MET A 70 -6.59 9.18 -22.50
CA MET A 70 -6.83 10.62 -22.48
C MET A 70 -5.54 11.41 -22.27
N PHE A 71 -4.69 10.95 -21.36
CA PHE A 71 -3.40 11.59 -21.09
C PHE A 71 -2.47 11.53 -22.31
N GLU A 72 -2.32 10.35 -22.91
CA GLU A 72 -1.49 10.13 -24.09
C GLU A 72 -1.97 10.99 -25.27
N HIS A 73 -3.28 11.08 -25.50
CA HIS A 73 -3.85 11.93 -26.54
C HIS A 73 -3.65 13.42 -26.28
N ALA A 74 -3.88 13.88 -25.03
CA ALA A 74 -3.80 15.29 -24.68
C ALA A 74 -2.36 15.83 -24.70
N PHE A 75 -1.37 15.00 -24.33
CA PHE A 75 0.01 15.46 -24.11
C PHE A 75 1.04 14.80 -25.04
N ASN A 76 0.65 13.86 -25.90
CA ASN A 76 1.54 13.05 -26.75
C ASN A 76 2.70 12.40 -25.96
N ILE A 77 2.47 12.09 -24.69
CA ILE A 77 3.44 11.49 -23.77
C ILE A 77 2.75 10.38 -22.99
N GLN A 78 3.45 9.27 -22.77
CA GLN A 78 2.96 8.23 -21.87
C GLN A 78 3.08 8.69 -20.40
N GLY A 79 1.92 8.79 -19.75
CA GLY A 79 1.82 9.00 -18.31
C GLY A 79 1.66 7.67 -17.59
N ILE A 80 2.30 7.54 -16.42
CA ILE A 80 2.08 6.41 -15.52
C ILE A 80 1.41 6.94 -14.25
N ILE A 81 0.35 6.25 -13.82
CA ILE A 81 -0.32 6.51 -12.54
C ILE A 81 0.19 5.45 -11.55
N PRO A 82 1.05 5.82 -10.58
CA PRO A 82 1.54 4.86 -9.61
C PRO A 82 0.40 4.47 -8.68
N ASN A 83 0.02 3.20 -8.70
CA ASN A 83 -0.95 2.66 -7.78
C ASN A 83 -0.48 1.26 -7.35
N ASN A 84 -0.20 1.12 -6.04
CA ASN A 84 0.35 -0.11 -5.49
C ASN A 84 -0.64 -1.27 -5.66
N GLU A 85 -1.92 -1.01 -5.42
CA GLU A 85 -3.00 -1.98 -5.53
C GLU A 85 -3.10 -2.53 -6.95
N ALA A 86 -3.04 -1.66 -7.96
CA ALA A 86 -3.08 -2.00 -9.37
C ALA A 86 -1.90 -2.90 -9.78
N ILE A 87 -0.69 -2.40 -9.53
CA ILE A 87 0.55 -3.04 -9.97
C ILE A 87 0.71 -4.40 -9.30
N VAL A 88 0.48 -4.46 -7.99
CA VAL A 88 0.57 -5.72 -7.26
C VAL A 88 -0.48 -6.69 -7.76
N SER A 89 -1.73 -6.27 -7.96
CA SER A 89 -2.77 -7.19 -8.42
C SER A 89 -2.46 -7.82 -9.78
N ILE A 90 -1.94 -7.03 -10.72
CA ILE A 90 -1.47 -7.55 -12.02
C ILE A 90 -0.28 -8.50 -11.82
N ALA A 91 0.69 -8.13 -10.98
CA ALA A 91 1.86 -8.95 -10.72
C ALA A 91 1.50 -10.30 -10.05
N LEU A 92 0.43 -10.35 -9.25
CA LEU A 92 0.01 -11.58 -8.57
C LEU A 92 -0.47 -12.68 -9.52
N GLU A 93 -0.93 -12.35 -10.73
CA GLU A 93 -1.29 -13.34 -11.74
C GLU A 93 -0.08 -14.22 -12.10
N LYS A 94 1.11 -13.62 -12.15
CA LYS A 94 2.36 -14.30 -12.51
C LYS A 94 3.20 -14.71 -11.29
N TYR A 95 3.19 -13.90 -10.23
CA TYR A 95 4.11 -14.01 -9.09
C TYR A 95 3.38 -14.30 -7.76
N GLY A 96 2.09 -14.62 -7.78
CA GLY A 96 1.30 -14.78 -6.56
C GLY A 96 1.82 -15.88 -5.62
N ALA A 97 2.30 -16.99 -6.20
CA ALA A 97 2.88 -18.10 -5.45
C ALA A 97 4.14 -17.69 -4.66
N SER A 98 5.14 -17.13 -5.36
CA SER A 98 6.38 -16.67 -4.73
C SER A 98 6.11 -15.54 -3.75
N THR A 99 5.18 -14.62 -4.07
CA THR A 99 4.76 -13.54 -3.19
C THR A 99 4.23 -14.06 -1.85
N ALA A 100 3.31 -15.03 -1.88
CA ALA A 100 2.71 -15.59 -0.66
C ALA A 100 3.75 -16.31 0.20
N LEU A 101 4.65 -17.08 -0.43
CA LEU A 101 5.74 -17.75 0.27
C LEU A 101 6.73 -16.77 0.89
N ILE A 102 7.15 -15.75 0.13
CA ILE A 102 8.05 -14.68 0.62
C ILE A 102 7.40 -13.95 1.80
N MET A 103 6.11 -13.63 1.73
CA MET A 103 5.38 -13.01 2.83
C MET A 103 5.39 -13.92 4.08
N ALA A 104 4.98 -15.18 3.93
CA ALA A 104 4.87 -16.11 5.05
C ALA A 104 6.21 -16.36 5.74
N PHE A 105 7.25 -16.71 4.98
CA PHE A 105 8.58 -16.94 5.51
C PHE A 105 9.29 -15.62 5.91
N GLY A 106 8.95 -14.50 5.29
CA GLY A 106 9.42 -13.17 5.69
C GLY A 106 8.88 -12.75 7.05
N MET A 107 7.63 -13.09 7.38
CA MET A 107 7.10 -12.92 8.74
C MET A 107 7.85 -13.78 9.76
N VAL A 108 8.18 -15.03 9.41
CA VAL A 108 9.02 -15.89 10.26
C VAL A 108 10.40 -15.25 10.45
N ALA A 109 11.04 -14.77 9.38
CA ALA A 109 12.32 -14.08 9.46
C ALA A 109 12.25 -12.81 10.33
N ASN A 110 11.18 -12.02 10.25
CA ASN A 110 10.95 -10.87 11.12
C ASN A 110 10.88 -11.28 12.60
N ILE A 111 10.15 -12.36 12.93
CA ILE A 111 10.08 -12.91 14.29
C ILE A 111 11.45 -13.38 14.77
N VAL A 112 12.22 -14.07 13.91
CA VAL A 112 13.58 -14.54 14.23
C VAL A 112 14.49 -13.35 14.53
N VAL A 113 14.49 -12.32 13.69
CA VAL A 113 15.26 -11.08 13.92
C VAL A 113 14.83 -10.44 15.23
N ALA A 114 13.53 -10.31 15.49
CA ALA A 114 13.03 -9.69 16.71
C ALA A 114 13.34 -10.53 17.97
N ARG A 115 13.36 -11.87 17.86
CA ARG A 115 13.72 -12.76 18.95
C ARG A 115 15.17 -12.61 19.35
N PHE A 116 16.08 -12.74 18.40
CA PHE A 116 17.51 -12.89 18.68
C PHE A 116 18.32 -11.59 18.63
N THR A 117 17.74 -10.49 18.12
CA THR A 117 18.42 -9.19 18.06
C THR A 117 17.78 -8.16 19.01
N ARG A 118 18.35 -6.95 19.06
CA ARG A 118 17.78 -5.79 19.78
C ARG A 118 16.60 -5.14 19.04
N LEU A 119 16.33 -5.53 17.80
CA LEU A 119 15.24 -4.99 16.99
C LEU A 119 13.92 -5.65 17.39
N LYS A 120 13.36 -5.28 18.55
CA LYS A 120 12.13 -5.87 19.10
C LYS A 120 10.85 -5.39 18.40
N TYR A 121 10.82 -5.41 17.07
CA TYR A 121 9.70 -4.91 16.27
C TYR A 121 9.05 -6.04 15.48
N ILE A 122 7.74 -6.18 15.65
CA ILE A 122 6.92 -7.12 14.88
C ILE A 122 6.06 -6.30 13.93
N PHE A 123 6.25 -6.49 12.63
CA PHE A 123 5.59 -5.68 11.61
C PHE A 123 4.23 -6.24 11.27
N LEU A 124 3.17 -5.49 11.61
CA LEU A 124 1.79 -5.96 11.60
C LEU A 124 0.95 -5.39 10.45
N THR A 125 1.56 -4.59 9.57
CA THR A 125 0.88 -4.05 8.39
C THR A 125 0.86 -5.06 7.24
N GLY A 126 0.01 -6.08 7.39
CA GLY A 126 0.01 -7.25 6.51
C GLY A 126 -0.19 -6.94 5.02
N HIS A 127 -0.97 -5.92 4.66
CA HIS A 127 -1.23 -5.56 3.26
C HIS A 127 0.02 -4.98 2.59
N HIS A 128 0.70 -4.06 3.28
CA HIS A 128 2.00 -3.58 2.83
C HIS A 128 3.04 -4.69 2.80
N THR A 129 3.05 -5.61 3.78
CA THR A 129 3.96 -6.78 3.76
C THR A 129 3.75 -7.62 2.52
N PHE A 130 2.49 -7.85 2.15
CA PHE A 130 2.14 -8.59 0.94
C PHE A 130 2.58 -7.85 -0.34
N TYR A 131 2.38 -6.53 -0.41
CA TYR A 131 2.81 -5.70 -1.54
C TYR A 131 4.33 -5.68 -1.69
N MET A 132 5.06 -5.54 -0.58
CA MET A 132 6.52 -5.57 -0.56
C MET A 132 7.06 -6.96 -0.90
N ALA A 133 6.43 -8.03 -0.40
CA ALA A 133 6.78 -9.39 -0.79
C ALA A 133 6.64 -9.59 -2.31
N CYS A 134 5.59 -9.03 -2.91
CA CYS A 134 5.38 -9.09 -4.35
C CYS A 134 6.49 -8.34 -5.09
N MET A 135 6.78 -7.11 -4.68
CA MET A 135 7.82 -6.29 -5.31
C MET A 135 9.21 -6.95 -5.20
N ILE A 136 9.58 -7.47 -4.03
CA ILE A 136 10.83 -8.22 -3.84
C ILE A 136 10.85 -9.46 -4.74
N GLY A 137 9.74 -10.22 -4.78
CA GLY A 137 9.61 -11.40 -5.62
C GLY A 137 9.80 -11.09 -7.11
N VAL A 138 9.18 -10.01 -7.61
CA VAL A 138 9.34 -9.54 -8.99
C VAL A 138 10.80 -9.16 -9.27
N ILE A 139 11.41 -8.32 -8.43
CA ILE A 139 12.78 -7.84 -8.62
C ILE A 139 13.77 -9.02 -8.64
N LEU A 140 13.67 -9.94 -7.69
CA LEU A 140 14.55 -11.09 -7.62
C LEU A 140 14.35 -12.04 -8.81
N THR A 141 13.10 -12.24 -9.25
CA THR A 141 12.84 -13.07 -10.45
C THR A 141 13.45 -12.43 -11.70
N VAL A 142 13.33 -11.11 -11.86
CA VAL A 142 13.98 -10.38 -12.97
C VAL A 142 15.51 -10.47 -12.86
N ALA A 143 16.05 -10.50 -11.65
CA ALA A 143 17.48 -10.73 -11.40
C ALA A 143 17.92 -12.21 -11.61
N GLY A 144 17.01 -13.10 -12.02
CA GLY A 144 17.32 -14.50 -12.34
C GLY A 144 17.20 -15.49 -11.18
N PHE A 145 16.62 -15.09 -10.04
CA PHE A 145 16.38 -16.00 -8.93
C PHE A 145 15.11 -16.83 -9.17
N GLU A 146 15.19 -18.13 -8.88
CA GLU A 146 14.07 -19.06 -9.02
C GLU A 146 13.92 -19.97 -7.80
N GLY A 147 12.75 -20.62 -7.70
CA GLY A 147 12.47 -21.66 -6.71
C GLY A 147 12.83 -21.28 -5.27
N VAL A 148 13.61 -22.15 -4.60
CA VAL A 148 14.01 -21.97 -3.21
C VAL A 148 14.89 -20.73 -3.02
N GLY A 149 15.80 -20.45 -3.97
CA GLY A 149 16.70 -19.29 -3.89
C GLY A 149 15.93 -17.97 -3.88
N LEU A 150 14.89 -17.87 -4.71
CA LEU A 150 13.98 -16.73 -4.75
C LEU A 150 13.26 -16.54 -3.40
N VAL A 151 12.61 -17.60 -2.91
CA VAL A 151 11.81 -17.53 -1.67
C VAL A 151 12.69 -17.25 -0.46
N PHE A 152 13.81 -17.95 -0.32
CA PHE A 152 14.73 -17.77 0.82
C PHE A 152 15.29 -16.35 0.87
N THR A 153 15.86 -15.88 -0.24
CA THR A 153 16.47 -14.53 -0.33
C THR A 153 15.41 -13.46 -0.11
N GLY A 154 14.25 -13.58 -0.76
CA GLY A 154 13.17 -12.61 -0.61
C GLY A 154 12.63 -12.55 0.82
N SER A 155 12.48 -13.70 1.48
CA SER A 155 12.01 -13.78 2.87
C SER A 155 12.98 -13.15 3.85
N LEU A 156 14.30 -13.36 3.66
CA LEU A 156 15.31 -12.74 4.50
C LEU A 156 15.33 -11.22 4.33
N ILE A 157 15.29 -10.73 3.08
CA ILE A 157 15.23 -9.29 2.80
C ILE A 157 13.99 -8.70 3.47
N LEU A 158 12.81 -9.29 3.24
CA LEU A 158 11.54 -8.82 3.78
C LEU A 158 11.56 -8.79 5.32
N GLY A 159 11.98 -9.89 5.97
CA GLY A 159 12.04 -9.98 7.42
C GLY A 159 13.01 -8.99 8.06
N LEU A 160 14.14 -8.72 7.40
CA LEU A 160 15.12 -7.72 7.83
C LEU A 160 14.54 -6.30 7.73
N VAL A 161 13.94 -5.93 6.60
CA VAL A 161 13.36 -4.57 6.45
C VAL A 161 12.18 -4.35 7.39
N MET A 162 11.39 -5.39 7.67
CA MET A 162 10.29 -5.36 8.64
C MET A 162 10.77 -5.12 10.08
N ALA A 163 12.01 -5.45 10.42
CA ALA A 163 12.58 -5.13 11.73
C ALA A 163 13.34 -3.79 11.73
N PHE A 164 14.03 -3.48 10.62
CA PHE A 164 14.90 -2.32 10.49
C PHE A 164 14.14 -1.01 10.35
N PHE A 165 13.09 -0.96 9.53
CA PHE A 165 12.32 0.28 9.29
C PHE A 165 11.61 0.80 10.55
N PRO A 166 10.89 -0.04 11.33
CA PRO A 166 10.34 0.43 12.60
C PRO A 166 11.40 0.98 13.54
N ALA A 167 12.59 0.37 13.59
CA ALA A 167 13.70 0.84 14.40
C ALA A 167 14.16 2.25 14.00
N LEU A 168 14.22 2.53 12.70
CA LEU A 168 14.60 3.84 12.18
C LEU A 168 13.55 4.92 12.52
N ALA A 169 12.26 4.59 12.40
CA ALA A 169 11.17 5.49 12.75
C ALA A 169 11.01 5.69 14.27
N GLN A 170 11.50 4.77 15.12
CA GLN A 170 11.13 4.74 16.54
C GLN A 170 11.47 6.01 17.32
N ARG A 171 12.56 6.70 16.97
CA ARG A 171 12.91 7.98 17.61
C ARG A 171 11.82 9.04 17.39
N TYR A 172 11.24 9.09 16.19
CA TYR A 172 10.18 10.01 15.84
C TYR A 172 8.85 9.54 16.44
N MET A 173 8.58 8.23 16.43
CA MET A 173 7.42 7.66 17.11
C MET A 173 7.35 8.07 18.58
N ARG A 174 8.44 7.93 19.34
CA ARG A 174 8.48 8.37 20.74
C ARG A 174 8.13 9.86 20.93
N ARG A 175 8.48 10.72 19.97
CA ARG A 175 8.13 12.14 20.00
C ARG A 175 6.66 12.39 19.68
N ILE A 176 6.11 11.61 18.75
CA ILE A 176 4.71 11.71 18.30
C ILE A 176 3.76 11.16 19.38
N THR A 177 4.05 9.96 19.90
CA THR A 177 3.15 9.23 20.79
C THR A 177 3.39 9.52 22.27
N GLY A 178 4.58 10.01 22.63
CA GLY A 178 5.00 10.18 24.03
C GLY A 178 5.33 8.86 24.75
N THR A 179 5.22 7.72 24.07
CA THR A 179 5.50 6.38 24.63
C THR A 179 6.42 5.58 23.70
N ASP A 180 6.95 4.45 24.17
CA ASP A 180 7.81 3.56 23.38
C ASP A 180 7.17 2.20 23.10
N ASP A 181 5.85 2.10 23.34
CA ASP A 181 5.08 0.85 23.32
C ASP A 181 4.68 0.42 21.91
N ILE A 182 4.51 1.39 21.01
CA ILE A 182 4.05 1.18 19.64
C ILE A 182 5.14 1.65 18.67
N ALA A 183 5.32 0.91 17.59
CA ALA A 183 6.26 1.22 16.53
C ALA A 183 5.54 1.48 15.20
N PHE A 184 6.31 1.91 14.20
CA PHE A 184 5.78 2.28 12.90
C PHE A 184 6.14 1.27 11.82
N GLY A 185 5.14 0.64 11.21
CA GLY A 185 5.28 -0.46 10.28
C GLY A 185 4.79 -0.11 8.88
N HIS A 186 5.59 0.65 8.11
CA HIS A 186 5.27 0.95 6.71
C HIS A 186 6.55 1.10 5.87
N PHE A 187 6.54 0.65 4.61
CA PHE A 187 7.77 0.63 3.80
C PHE A 187 8.23 1.99 3.26
N GLY A 188 7.38 3.01 3.36
CA GLY A 188 7.74 4.43 3.15
C GLY A 188 8.55 5.08 4.29
N THR A 189 8.96 4.31 5.31
CA THR A 189 9.64 4.81 6.53
C THR A 189 10.79 5.79 6.25
N LEU A 190 11.61 5.54 5.23
CA LEU A 190 12.73 6.43 4.90
C LEU A 190 12.26 7.86 4.59
N GLY A 191 11.15 8.02 3.87
CA GLY A 191 10.55 9.32 3.57
C GLY A 191 10.06 10.02 4.84
N TYR A 192 9.43 9.29 5.76
CA TYR A 192 8.91 9.86 7.01
C TYR A 192 10.02 10.28 7.96
N VAL A 193 11.06 9.46 8.06
CA VAL A 193 12.27 9.77 8.83
C VAL A 193 13.00 10.98 8.24
N LEU A 194 13.09 11.06 6.90
CA LEU A 194 13.64 12.23 6.23
C LEU A 194 12.81 13.47 6.51
N SER A 195 11.47 13.37 6.47
CA SER A 195 10.55 14.45 6.80
C SER A 195 10.76 14.96 8.23
N GLY A 196 10.86 14.06 9.21
CA GLY A 196 11.18 14.41 10.59
C GLY A 196 12.58 14.99 10.76
N TRP A 197 13.55 14.59 9.94
CA TRP A 197 14.88 15.19 9.96
C TRP A 197 14.87 16.61 9.38
N ILE A 198 14.22 16.82 8.22
CA ILE A 198 14.01 18.15 7.61
C ILE A 198 13.28 19.08 8.59
N GLY A 199 12.25 18.59 9.27
CA GLY A 199 11.54 19.35 10.30
C GLY A 199 12.47 19.84 11.41
N SER A 200 13.41 19.01 11.86
CA SER A 200 14.40 19.41 12.87
C SER A 200 15.37 20.51 12.41
N LEU A 201 15.61 20.64 11.10
CA LEU A 201 16.49 21.65 10.51
C LEU A 201 15.74 22.96 10.20
N CYS A 202 14.58 22.87 9.56
CA CYS A 202 13.87 24.02 9.01
C CYS A 202 12.77 24.57 9.94
N GLY A 203 12.43 23.84 11.01
CA GLY A 203 11.27 24.12 11.87
C GLY A 203 11.57 24.82 13.20
N LYS A 204 12.80 25.27 13.44
CA LYS A 204 13.17 25.93 14.71
C LYS A 204 12.26 27.13 15.00
N GLY A 205 11.63 27.14 16.18
CA GLY A 205 10.70 28.19 16.61
C GLY A 205 9.32 28.15 15.94
N SER A 206 9.03 27.13 15.13
CA SER A 206 7.69 26.95 14.54
C SER A 206 6.73 26.37 15.57
N ARG A 207 5.55 26.98 15.67
CA ARG A 207 4.41 26.44 16.41
C ARG A 207 3.92 25.13 15.79
N SER A 208 3.23 24.32 16.58
CA SER A 208 2.62 23.08 16.09
C SER A 208 1.50 23.38 15.07
N THR A 209 1.26 22.45 14.15
CA THR A 209 0.04 22.45 13.33
C THR A 209 -1.22 22.30 14.17
N GLU A 210 -1.11 21.66 15.33
CA GLU A 210 -2.27 21.41 16.21
C GLU A 210 -2.75 22.69 16.93
N GLU A 211 -1.97 23.77 16.89
CA GLU A 211 -2.40 25.10 17.33
C GLU A 211 -3.18 25.87 16.25
N MET A 212 -3.47 25.24 15.10
CA MET A 212 -4.23 25.85 14.00
C MET A 212 -5.73 25.54 14.13
N ASN A 213 -6.56 26.54 13.89
CA ASN A 213 -8.00 26.36 13.73
C ASN A 213 -8.30 25.97 12.27
N LEU A 214 -8.19 24.69 11.94
CA LEU A 214 -8.55 24.20 10.61
C LEU A 214 -10.08 24.07 10.47
N PRO A 215 -10.64 24.38 9.29
CA PRO A 215 -12.07 24.25 9.04
C PRO A 215 -12.50 22.79 9.14
N LYS A 216 -13.51 22.50 9.98
CA LYS A 216 -14.08 21.16 10.18
C LYS A 216 -14.62 20.53 8.88
N ASN A 217 -14.88 21.36 7.87
CA ASN A 217 -15.43 20.97 6.57
C ASN A 217 -14.48 20.10 5.74
N LEU A 218 -13.18 20.02 6.07
CA LEU A 218 -12.21 19.15 5.38
C LEU A 218 -12.10 17.75 5.99
N SER A 219 -12.88 17.44 7.03
CA SER A 219 -12.81 16.17 7.75
C SER A 219 -13.20 14.95 6.90
N PHE A 220 -14.02 15.13 5.86
CA PHE A 220 -14.39 14.04 4.95
C PHE A 220 -13.18 13.47 4.18
N LEU A 221 -12.09 14.24 4.02
CA LEU A 221 -10.86 13.77 3.40
C LEU A 221 -10.15 12.67 4.21
N ARG A 222 -10.57 12.45 5.47
CA ARG A 222 -10.07 11.34 6.30
C ARG A 222 -10.63 9.98 5.89
N ASP A 223 -11.77 9.96 5.20
CA ASP A 223 -12.27 8.74 4.58
C ASP A 223 -11.51 8.50 3.28
N SER A 224 -10.76 7.40 3.24
CA SER A 224 -9.92 7.07 2.09
C SER A 224 -10.74 6.94 0.80
N SER A 225 -11.93 6.34 0.85
CA SER A 225 -12.75 6.14 -0.35
C SER A 225 -13.25 7.46 -0.92
N ILE A 226 -13.68 8.39 -0.03
CA ILE A 226 -14.11 9.73 -0.44
C ILE A 226 -12.94 10.54 -0.99
N SER A 227 -11.80 10.53 -0.30
CA SER A 227 -10.59 11.25 -0.72
C SER A 227 -10.07 10.79 -2.09
N ILE A 228 -10.06 9.48 -2.33
CA ILE A 228 -9.71 8.88 -3.62
C ILE A 228 -10.67 9.33 -4.71
N SER A 229 -11.98 9.20 -4.46
CA SER A 229 -13.01 9.54 -5.43
C SER A 229 -12.89 11.00 -5.87
N LEU A 230 -12.78 11.92 -4.91
CA LEU A 230 -12.72 13.35 -5.20
C LEU A 230 -11.48 13.75 -5.98
N THR A 231 -10.33 13.15 -5.65
CA THR A 231 -9.12 13.54 -6.37
C THR A 231 -9.06 12.91 -7.75
N MET A 232 -9.43 11.63 -7.86
CA MET A 232 -9.54 11.02 -9.17
C MET A 232 -10.54 11.76 -10.03
N MET A 233 -11.59 12.33 -9.44
CA MET A 233 -12.55 13.16 -10.16
C MET A 233 -11.90 14.43 -10.70
N ILE A 234 -11.10 15.14 -9.89
CA ILE A 234 -10.35 16.31 -10.37
C ILE A 234 -9.40 15.92 -11.50
N ILE A 235 -8.62 14.85 -11.34
CA ILE A 235 -7.67 14.36 -12.36
C ILE A 235 -8.42 13.99 -13.64
N TYR A 236 -9.48 13.17 -13.54
CA TYR A 236 -10.30 12.75 -14.67
C TYR A 236 -10.94 13.92 -15.39
N LEU A 237 -11.45 14.92 -14.67
CA LEU A 237 -12.05 16.10 -15.28
C LEU A 237 -11.01 16.93 -16.04
N ILE A 238 -9.83 17.17 -15.46
CA ILE A 238 -8.75 17.89 -16.15
C ILE A 238 -8.33 17.11 -17.41
N MET A 239 -8.18 15.79 -17.32
CA MET A 239 -7.79 14.95 -18.45
C MET A 239 -8.87 14.89 -19.53
N ALA A 240 -10.14 14.75 -19.16
CA ALA A 240 -11.24 14.71 -20.11
C ALA A 240 -11.41 16.05 -20.84
N VAL A 241 -11.21 17.17 -20.15
CA VAL A 241 -11.18 18.52 -20.77
C VAL A 241 -9.95 18.68 -21.68
N SER A 242 -8.78 18.24 -21.24
CA SER A 242 -7.54 18.39 -22.01
C SER A 242 -7.50 17.52 -23.26
N ALA A 243 -8.04 16.30 -23.18
CA ALA A 243 -8.14 15.38 -24.32
C ALA A 243 -9.25 15.77 -25.30
N GLY A 244 -10.20 16.61 -24.88
CA GLY A 244 -11.27 17.13 -25.71
C GLY A 244 -12.50 16.23 -25.77
N ARG A 245 -13.67 16.88 -25.85
CA ARG A 245 -14.99 16.23 -25.83
C ARG A 245 -15.12 15.14 -26.90
N GLU A 246 -14.83 15.46 -28.15
CA GLU A 246 -15.06 14.55 -29.29
C GLU A 246 -14.25 13.26 -29.13
N TYR A 247 -12.99 13.37 -28.72
CA TYR A 247 -12.13 12.21 -28.50
C TYR A 247 -12.65 11.30 -27.39
N VAL A 248 -13.01 11.88 -26.23
CA VAL A 248 -13.52 11.10 -25.10
C VAL A 248 -14.87 10.45 -25.43
N GLU A 249 -15.76 11.17 -26.10
CA GLU A 249 -17.10 10.67 -26.44
C GLU A 249 -17.07 9.55 -27.48
N ALA A 250 -16.17 9.64 -28.47
CA ALA A 250 -16.01 8.63 -29.51
C ALA A 250 -15.22 7.40 -29.04
N THR A 251 -14.22 7.58 -28.19
CA THR A 251 -13.24 6.52 -27.86
C THR A 251 -13.59 5.77 -26.58
N PHE A 252 -14.15 6.45 -25.57
CA PHE A 252 -14.26 5.88 -24.22
C PHE A 252 -15.67 5.89 -23.64
N SER A 253 -16.43 6.97 -23.82
CA SER A 253 -17.70 7.13 -23.11
C SER A 253 -18.88 6.40 -23.77
N GLY A 254 -18.71 5.88 -24.99
CA GLY A 254 -19.79 5.25 -25.75
C GLY A 254 -20.93 6.22 -26.07
N GLY A 255 -20.63 7.49 -26.33
CA GLY A 255 -21.63 8.54 -26.60
C GLY A 255 -22.23 9.21 -25.37
N GLN A 256 -21.82 8.83 -24.16
CA GLN A 256 -22.16 9.57 -22.92
C GLN A 256 -21.38 10.89 -22.85
N ASN A 257 -21.93 11.92 -22.21
CA ASN A 257 -21.21 13.17 -21.99
C ASN A 257 -19.84 12.95 -21.31
N TYR A 258 -18.78 13.54 -21.87
CA TYR A 258 -17.40 13.32 -21.43
C TYR A 258 -17.12 13.66 -19.96
N LEU A 259 -17.79 14.68 -19.38
CA LEU A 259 -17.62 15.04 -17.97
C LEU A 259 -18.35 14.06 -17.04
N VAL A 260 -19.55 13.61 -17.43
CA VAL A 260 -20.27 12.58 -16.67
C VAL A 260 -19.47 11.29 -16.67
N TYR A 261 -18.92 10.91 -17.82
CA TYR A 261 -18.01 9.77 -17.94
C TYR A 261 -16.81 9.92 -17.00
N ALA A 262 -16.13 11.08 -17.03
CA ALA A 262 -14.99 11.37 -16.17
C ALA A 262 -15.31 11.21 -14.67
N ILE A 263 -16.46 11.72 -14.22
CA ILE A 263 -16.91 11.59 -12.82
C ILE A 263 -17.17 10.13 -12.46
N ILE A 264 -17.88 9.38 -13.32
CA ILE A 264 -18.18 7.97 -13.07
C ILE A 264 -16.88 7.15 -13.02
N MET A 265 -15.95 7.36 -13.95
CA MET A 265 -14.69 6.63 -13.97
C MET A 265 -13.81 6.91 -12.75
N ALA A 266 -13.83 8.14 -12.23
CA ALA A 266 -13.16 8.47 -10.98
C ALA A 266 -13.74 7.74 -9.76
N ILE A 267 -15.07 7.62 -9.68
CA ILE A 267 -15.74 6.87 -8.62
C ILE A 267 -15.49 5.37 -8.80
N THR A 268 -15.51 4.86 -10.03
CA THR A 268 -15.17 3.47 -10.37
C THR A 268 -13.75 3.12 -9.95
N PHE A 269 -12.80 4.04 -10.13
CA PHE A 269 -11.44 3.86 -9.61
C PHE A 269 -11.43 3.68 -8.09
N ALA A 270 -12.13 4.56 -7.36
CA ALA A 270 -12.23 4.46 -5.91
C ALA A 270 -12.92 3.15 -5.47
N ALA A 271 -13.95 2.72 -6.20
CA ALA A 271 -14.63 1.44 -5.97
C ALA A 271 -13.68 0.25 -6.19
N GLY A 272 -12.88 0.27 -7.26
CA GLY A 272 -11.86 -0.75 -7.52
C GLY A 272 -10.85 -0.86 -6.38
N VAL A 273 -10.30 0.28 -5.91
CA VAL A 273 -9.41 0.31 -4.74
C VAL A 273 -10.12 -0.26 -3.51
N PHE A 274 -11.36 0.15 -3.26
CA PHE A 274 -12.13 -0.32 -2.11
C PHE A 274 -12.31 -1.86 -2.14
N ILE A 275 -12.67 -2.43 -3.29
CA ILE A 275 -12.83 -3.88 -3.47
C ILE A 275 -11.50 -4.60 -3.21
N ILE A 276 -10.38 -4.09 -3.75
CA ILE A 276 -9.04 -4.65 -3.50
C ILE A 276 -8.75 -4.67 -2.00
N LEU A 277 -8.99 -3.56 -1.30
CA LEU A 277 -8.76 -3.47 0.14
C LEU A 277 -9.63 -4.45 0.93
N GLN A 278 -10.88 -4.72 0.52
CA GLN A 278 -11.70 -5.77 1.14
C GLN A 278 -11.13 -7.17 0.90
N GLY A 279 -10.68 -7.47 -0.32
CA GLY A 279 -10.04 -8.74 -0.65
C GLY A 279 -8.78 -8.98 0.18
N VAL A 280 -7.93 -7.96 0.29
CA VAL A 280 -6.74 -7.99 1.14
C VAL A 280 -7.10 -8.18 2.61
N ARG A 281 -8.12 -7.48 3.14
CA ARG A 281 -8.58 -7.68 4.53
C ARG A 281 -9.04 -9.10 4.79
N LEU A 282 -9.73 -9.74 3.86
CA LEU A 282 -10.15 -11.15 3.98
C LEU A 282 -8.95 -12.10 4.08
N ILE A 283 -7.91 -11.90 3.24
CA ILE A 283 -6.67 -12.67 3.29
C ILE A 283 -5.96 -12.48 4.64
N LEU A 284 -5.82 -11.23 5.07
CA LEU A 284 -5.09 -10.88 6.28
C LEU A 284 -5.81 -11.27 7.56
N ALA A 285 -7.14 -11.31 7.56
CA ALA A 285 -7.91 -11.74 8.72
C ALA A 285 -7.56 -13.17 9.17
N GLU A 286 -7.04 -13.98 8.26
CA GLU A 286 -6.67 -15.37 8.53
C GLU A 286 -5.15 -15.51 8.69
N ILE A 287 -4.36 -14.77 7.88
CA ILE A 287 -2.89 -14.80 7.93
C ILE A 287 -2.33 -13.99 9.11
N VAL A 288 -2.87 -12.83 9.51
CA VAL A 288 -2.23 -12.00 10.55
C VAL A 288 -2.45 -12.54 11.98
N PRO A 289 -3.65 -12.97 12.39
CA PRO A 289 -3.88 -13.58 13.71
C PRO A 289 -3.05 -14.85 13.94
N ALA A 290 -2.80 -15.60 12.87
CA ALA A 290 -1.95 -16.78 12.86
C ALA A 290 -0.52 -16.50 13.34
N PHE A 291 0.00 -15.28 13.13
CA PHE A 291 1.40 -14.94 13.42
C PHE A 291 1.53 -13.98 14.61
N THR A 292 0.55 -13.08 14.83
CA THR A 292 0.52 -12.16 16.00
C THR A 292 0.44 -12.90 17.33
N GLY A 293 -0.49 -13.85 17.47
CA GLY A 293 -0.66 -14.64 18.70
C GLY A 293 0.54 -15.53 19.05
N PHE A 294 1.40 -15.85 18.08
CA PHE A 294 2.67 -16.55 18.30
C PHE A 294 3.80 -15.60 18.67
N SER A 295 3.84 -14.42 18.03
CA SER A 295 4.92 -13.45 18.22
C SER A 295 5.03 -12.92 19.65
N GLU A 296 3.90 -12.67 20.33
CA GLU A 296 3.88 -12.17 21.72
C GLU A 296 4.46 -13.17 22.71
N LYS A 297 4.26 -14.47 22.47
CA LYS A 297 4.83 -15.54 23.30
C LYS A 297 6.31 -15.80 22.99
N LEU A 298 6.69 -15.68 21.71
CA LEU A 298 8.04 -15.98 21.25
C LEU A 298 9.02 -14.83 21.48
N VAL A 299 8.57 -13.58 21.38
CA VAL A 299 9.41 -12.37 21.43
C VAL A 299 9.03 -11.51 22.63
N PRO A 300 9.75 -11.65 23.77
CA PRO A 300 9.60 -10.81 24.94
C PRO A 300 9.85 -9.35 24.57
N ASN A 301 8.99 -8.47 25.08
CA ASN A 301 9.06 -7.02 24.87
C ASN A 301 8.96 -6.61 23.39
N ALA A 302 8.31 -7.44 22.56
CA ALA A 302 7.97 -7.07 21.20
C ALA A 302 7.10 -5.82 21.16
N ARG A 303 7.44 -4.91 20.24
CA ARG A 303 6.67 -3.72 19.93
C ARG A 303 5.91 -3.95 18.63
N PRO A 304 4.57 -3.86 18.65
CA PRO A 304 3.79 -3.94 17.43
C PRO A 304 4.09 -2.72 16.56
N ALA A 305 4.54 -2.95 15.32
CA ALA A 305 4.75 -1.92 14.32
C ALA A 305 3.50 -1.83 13.43
N LEU A 306 2.81 -0.70 13.52
CA LEU A 306 1.49 -0.47 12.93
C LEU A 306 1.55 0.53 11.77
N ASP A 307 0.54 0.49 10.92
CA ASP A 307 0.47 1.28 9.70
C ASP A 307 0.30 2.79 9.94
N CYS A 308 0.45 3.59 8.88
CA CYS A 308 0.32 5.05 8.80
C CYS A 308 -0.77 5.63 9.72
N PRO A 309 -2.02 5.13 9.74
CA PRO A 309 -3.06 5.72 10.59
C PRO A 309 -2.76 5.72 12.09
N VAL A 310 -1.80 4.93 12.57
CA VAL A 310 -1.40 4.90 13.98
C VAL A 310 -0.96 6.27 14.49
N VAL A 311 -0.38 7.12 13.62
CA VAL A 311 0.12 8.45 14.04
C VAL A 311 -0.90 9.56 13.84
N TYR A 312 -1.99 9.31 13.10
CA TYR A 312 -2.95 10.35 12.71
C TYR A 312 -3.72 10.96 13.89
N PRO A 313 -4.14 10.19 14.93
CA PRO A 313 -4.79 10.76 16.10
C PRO A 313 -3.91 11.74 16.89
N TYR A 314 -2.59 11.63 16.79
CA TYR A 314 -1.65 12.44 17.57
C TYR A 314 -1.40 13.82 16.95
N ALA A 315 -1.55 13.98 15.64
CA ALA A 315 -1.48 15.28 14.98
C ALA A 315 -2.44 15.38 13.77
N PRO A 316 -3.77 15.44 14.00
CA PRO A 316 -4.75 15.46 12.92
C PRO A 316 -4.67 16.67 11.99
N ASN A 317 -4.19 17.84 12.43
CA ASN A 317 -3.96 18.96 11.53
C ASN A 317 -2.72 18.74 10.67
N ALA A 318 -1.67 18.12 11.22
CA ALA A 318 -0.47 17.75 10.46
C ALA A 318 -0.78 16.76 9.33
N VAL A 319 -1.73 15.84 9.54
CA VAL A 319 -2.21 14.91 8.50
C VAL A 319 -2.73 15.67 7.28
N LEU A 320 -3.62 16.65 7.50
CA LEU A 320 -4.21 17.43 6.41
C LEU A 320 -3.17 18.32 5.72
N ILE A 321 -2.32 18.99 6.50
CA ILE A 321 -1.27 19.86 5.95
C ILE A 321 -0.26 19.04 5.15
N GLY A 322 0.19 17.91 5.70
CA GLY A 322 1.13 17.00 5.04
C GLY A 322 0.57 16.47 3.72
N PHE A 323 -0.70 16.04 3.72
CA PHE A 323 -1.38 15.65 2.48
C PHE A 323 -1.35 16.75 1.42
N LEU A 324 -1.77 17.97 1.77
CA LEU A 324 -1.86 19.09 0.82
C LEU A 324 -0.49 19.49 0.25
N PHE A 325 0.53 19.57 1.11
CA PHE A 325 1.88 19.94 0.69
C PHE A 325 2.57 18.82 -0.10
N SER A 326 2.36 17.57 0.28
CA SER A 326 2.86 16.43 -0.51
C SER A 326 2.21 16.39 -1.89
N PHE A 327 0.89 16.60 -1.97
CA PHE A 327 0.19 16.65 -3.25
C PHE A 327 0.68 17.83 -4.12
N LEU A 328 0.89 19.00 -3.52
CA LEU A 328 1.52 20.13 -4.20
C LEU A 328 2.94 19.78 -4.69
N GLY A 329 3.76 19.12 -3.88
CA GLY A 329 5.07 18.60 -4.28
C GLY A 329 4.99 17.63 -5.46
N GLY A 330 3.96 16.77 -5.48
CA GLY A 330 3.65 15.89 -6.61
C GLY A 330 3.32 16.65 -7.89
N LEU A 331 2.52 17.72 -7.81
CA LEU A 331 2.20 18.58 -8.96
C LEU A 331 3.44 19.32 -9.48
N VAL A 332 4.28 19.85 -8.58
CA VAL A 332 5.55 20.48 -8.95
C VAL A 332 6.48 19.45 -9.61
N GLY A 333 6.57 18.24 -9.05
CA GLY A 333 7.34 17.14 -9.62
C GLY A 333 6.87 16.76 -11.02
N LEU A 334 5.56 16.63 -11.23
CA LEU A 334 4.97 16.38 -12.55
C LEU A 334 5.35 17.47 -13.56
N PHE A 335 5.24 18.75 -13.17
CA PHE A 335 5.63 19.87 -14.03
C PHE A 335 7.12 19.80 -14.41
N LEU A 336 8.00 19.54 -13.45
CA LEU A 336 9.45 19.41 -13.69
C LEU A 336 9.78 18.23 -14.62
N LEU A 337 9.14 17.07 -14.41
CA LEU A 337 9.28 15.92 -15.30
C LEU A 337 8.87 16.26 -16.74
N GLY A 338 7.79 17.04 -16.91
CA GLY A 338 7.36 17.55 -18.22
C GLY A 338 8.37 18.47 -18.89
N GLN A 339 8.96 19.41 -18.14
CA GLN A 339 10.02 20.27 -18.67
C GLN A 339 11.27 19.47 -19.08
N MET A 340 11.58 18.41 -18.33
CA MET A 340 12.72 17.52 -18.61
C MET A 340 12.43 16.45 -19.68
N LYS A 341 11.20 16.38 -20.20
CA LYS A 341 10.74 15.33 -21.14
C LYS A 341 10.97 13.91 -20.61
N LEU A 342 10.83 13.72 -19.30
CA LEU A 342 10.89 12.41 -18.64
C LEU A 342 9.50 11.78 -18.56
N VAL A 343 9.45 10.50 -18.17
CA VAL A 343 8.18 9.80 -17.93
C VAL A 343 7.37 10.57 -16.89
N LEU A 344 6.13 10.90 -17.25
CA LEU A 344 5.25 11.71 -16.41
C LEU A 344 4.58 10.83 -15.36
N ILE A 345 4.79 11.20 -14.10
CA ILE A 345 4.22 10.50 -12.94
C ILE A 345 3.09 11.36 -12.41
N LEU A 346 1.85 10.93 -12.61
CA LEU A 346 0.69 11.66 -12.12
C LEU A 346 0.60 11.51 -10.59
N PRO A 347 0.44 12.61 -9.83
CA PRO A 347 0.35 12.55 -8.38
C PRO A 347 -0.96 11.87 -7.97
N GLY A 348 -0.86 10.64 -7.49
CA GLY A 348 -1.99 9.88 -6.95
C GLY A 348 -2.32 10.30 -5.53
N VAL A 349 -3.61 10.51 -5.21
CA VAL A 349 -3.98 10.96 -3.86
C VAL A 349 -3.89 9.90 -2.78
N VAL A 350 -4.01 8.61 -3.08
CA VAL A 350 -3.74 7.59 -2.05
C VAL A 350 -2.30 7.71 -1.54
N PRO A 351 -1.26 7.65 -2.39
CA PRO A 351 0.11 7.91 -1.96
C PRO A 351 0.24 9.23 -1.20
N HIS A 352 -0.19 10.36 -1.78
CA HIS A 352 0.00 11.66 -1.13
C HIS A 352 -0.79 11.83 0.17
N PHE A 353 -1.95 11.20 0.30
CA PHE A 353 -2.70 11.20 1.54
C PHE A 353 -1.97 10.36 2.58
N PHE A 354 -1.69 9.08 2.30
CA PHE A 354 -1.11 8.21 3.34
C PHE A 354 0.36 8.55 3.64
N THR A 355 1.19 8.65 2.61
CA THR A 355 2.61 8.93 2.78
C THR A 355 2.85 10.40 3.12
N GLY A 356 2.15 11.32 2.44
CA GLY A 356 2.27 12.75 2.72
C GLY A 356 1.69 13.16 4.07
N ALA A 357 0.54 12.61 4.50
CA ALA A 357 0.05 12.85 5.86
C ALA A 357 1.01 12.32 6.92
N THR A 358 1.53 11.11 6.74
CA THR A 358 2.50 10.53 7.67
C THR A 358 3.77 11.37 7.74
N ALA A 359 4.31 11.78 6.58
CA ALA A 359 5.43 12.71 6.52
C ALA A 359 5.11 14.01 7.26
N GLY A 360 3.94 14.61 7.03
CA GLY A 360 3.47 15.80 7.75
C GLY A 360 3.47 15.64 9.26
N VAL A 361 3.01 14.49 9.79
CA VAL A 361 3.04 14.19 11.24
C VAL A 361 4.48 14.09 11.76
N PHE A 362 5.37 13.40 11.05
CA PHE A 362 6.78 13.26 11.43
C PHE A 362 7.52 14.62 11.38
N GLY A 363 7.27 15.42 10.34
CA GLY A 363 7.78 16.78 10.20
C GLY A 363 7.24 17.72 11.28
N ASN A 364 5.95 17.63 11.63
CA ASN A 364 5.34 18.42 12.70
C ASN A 364 5.96 18.11 14.06
N ALA A 365 6.17 16.83 14.38
CA ALA A 365 6.74 16.39 15.65
C ALA A 365 8.16 16.90 15.93
N THR A 366 8.84 17.44 14.91
CA THR A 366 10.22 17.92 15.01
C THR A 366 10.39 19.39 14.63
N GLY A 367 9.48 19.94 13.84
CA GLY A 367 9.59 21.27 13.25
C GLY A 367 8.30 22.06 13.13
N GLY A 368 7.22 21.63 13.80
CA GLY A 368 5.92 22.28 13.77
C GLY A 368 5.36 22.43 12.35
N ARG A 369 4.60 23.51 12.11
CA ARG A 369 4.02 23.86 10.80
C ARG A 369 5.05 23.83 9.67
N ARG A 370 6.22 24.46 9.84
CA ARG A 370 7.26 24.49 8.80
C ARG A 370 7.81 23.10 8.49
N GLY A 371 8.03 22.30 9.52
CA GLY A 371 8.47 20.92 9.35
C GLY A 371 7.43 20.07 8.62
N ALA A 372 6.15 20.22 8.96
CA ALA A 372 5.06 19.52 8.29
C ALA A 372 4.93 19.89 6.80
N MET A 373 5.09 21.16 6.46
CA MET A 373 4.95 21.66 5.08
C MET A 373 6.15 21.36 4.18
N ILE A 374 7.37 21.50 4.70
CA ILE A 374 8.60 21.31 3.90
C ILE A 374 9.00 19.83 3.86
N GLY A 375 8.74 19.10 4.93
CA GLY A 375 9.09 17.68 5.02
C GLY A 375 8.11 16.76 4.30
N ALA A 376 6.88 17.17 4.04
CA ALA A 376 5.87 16.40 3.31
C ALA A 376 5.94 16.69 1.81
#